data_AF-A0A077ZHY2-F1
#
_entry.id   AF-A0A077ZHY2-F1
#
_cell.length_a   1.000
_cell.length_b   1.000
_cell.length_c   1.000
_cell.angle_alpha   90.00
_cell.angle_beta   90.00
_cell.angle_gamma   90.00
#
_symmetry.space_group_name_H-M   'P 1'
#
loop_
_entity.id
_entity.type
_entity.pdbx_description
1 polymer ?
#
loop_
_entity_poly.entity_id
_entity_poly.type
_entity_poly.pdbx_seq_one_letter_code
_entity_poly.pdbx_strand_id
1 'polypeptide(L)'
;MEIWGHGLVWINKIDVDAAVNRGRYVSKYFDKDLDIKEHKKKAFFKSQNLKLPRETKRLTEKKINKEDFDVLFSTNYIRKTPKFLTVLNDENRFEQVGEFEESKVTYTKIKKDKKPTAH
;
A
#
# COMPACT_ATOMS: atom_id res chain seq x y z
N MET A 1 11.34 2.80 24.97
CA MET A 1 10.93 3.30 23.64
C MET A 1 10.14 2.25 22.83
N GLU A 2 9.67 1.17 23.48
CA GLU A 2 9.06 -0.02 22.85
C GLU A 2 7.64 0.20 22.30
N ILE A 3 6.93 1.20 22.82
CA ILE A 3 5.53 1.50 22.50
C ILE A 3 5.34 1.87 21.01
N TRP A 4 6.36 2.48 20.39
CA TRP A 4 6.29 3.05 19.04
C TRP A 4 7.34 2.44 18.11
N GLY A 5 7.37 1.10 17.99
CA GLY A 5 8.40 0.36 17.25
C GLY A 5 8.59 0.75 15.77
N HIS A 6 7.64 1.46 15.16
CA HIS A 6 7.70 1.95 13.79
C HIS A 6 8.12 3.43 13.66
N GLY A 7 8.41 4.12 14.75
CA GLY A 7 8.73 5.56 14.76
C GLY A 7 7.60 6.38 15.38
N LEU A 8 7.82 7.69 15.46
CA LEU A 8 6.90 8.66 16.07
C LEU A 8 7.12 10.04 15.46
N VAL A 9 6.11 10.91 15.60
CA VAL A 9 6.19 12.33 15.26
C VAL A 9 6.03 13.16 16.53
N TRP A 10 7.04 13.95 16.88
CA TRP A 10 6.95 14.90 17.99
C TRP A 10 6.22 16.15 17.54
N ILE A 11 5.12 16.49 18.22
CA ILE A 11 4.35 17.71 17.96
C ILE A 11 4.45 18.59 19.21
N ASN A 12 4.86 19.85 19.02
CA ASN A 12 4.88 20.82 20.12
C ASN A 12 3.46 21.23 20.50
N LYS A 13 3.24 21.62 21.76
CA LYS A 13 1.95 22.14 22.22
C LYS A 13 1.56 23.35 21.36
N ILE A 14 0.36 23.32 20.78
CA ILE A 14 -0.16 24.38 19.90
C ILE A 14 -0.96 25.36 20.75
N ASP A 15 -0.45 26.58 20.89
CA ASP A 15 -1.17 27.71 21.47
C ASP A 15 -1.54 28.70 20.35
N VAL A 16 -2.57 28.35 19.58
CA VAL A 16 -3.09 29.19 18.48
C VAL A 16 -4.59 29.33 18.67
N ASP A 17 -5.07 30.57 18.63
CA ASP A 17 -6.44 30.95 19.02
C ASP A 17 -7.53 30.26 18.18
N ALA A 18 -7.29 30.07 16.88
CA ALA A 18 -8.26 29.49 15.97
C ALA A 18 -8.04 27.99 15.73
N ALA A 19 -9.06 27.16 15.98
CA ALA A 19 -9.06 25.73 15.68
C ALA A 19 -8.70 25.41 14.22
N VAL A 20 -9.07 26.30 13.30
CA VAL A 20 -8.79 26.18 11.85
C VAL A 20 -7.28 26.11 11.54
N ASN A 21 -6.45 26.80 12.32
CA ASN A 21 -5.01 26.86 12.07
C ASN A 21 -4.24 25.64 12.60
N ARG A 22 -4.83 24.87 13.52
CA ARG A 22 -4.19 23.69 14.13
C ARG A 22 -3.89 22.62 13.08
N GLY A 23 -4.80 22.41 12.12
CA GLY A 23 -4.62 21.43 11.04
C GLY A 23 -3.39 21.73 10.17
N ARG A 24 -3.21 23.00 9.77
CA ARG A 24 -2.03 23.46 9.00
C ARG A 24 -0.73 23.24 9.76
N TYR A 25 -0.74 23.49 11.08
CA TYR A 25 0.42 23.27 11.93
C TYR A 25 0.80 21.80 12.03
N VAL A 26 -0.17 20.91 12.22
CA VAL A 26 0.06 19.47 12.27
C VAL A 26 0.63 18.95 10.94
N SER A 27 0.12 19.44 9.80
CA SER A 27 0.68 19.12 8.46
C SER A 27 2.15 19.50 8.27
N LYS A 28 2.70 20.43 9.07
CA LYS A 28 4.14 20.80 9.01
C LYS A 28 5.06 19.63 9.35
N TYR A 29 4.62 18.71 10.21
CA TYR A 29 5.42 17.57 10.68
C TYR A 29 5.24 16.31 9.82
N PHE A 30 4.42 16.39 8.78
CA PHE A 30 4.34 15.37 7.76
C PHE A 30 5.32 15.69 6.62
N ASP A 31 5.61 14.67 5.82
CA ASP A 31 6.51 14.83 4.69
C ASP A 31 5.92 15.79 3.67
N LYS A 32 6.79 16.64 3.11
CA LYS A 32 6.40 17.53 2.01
C LYS A 32 6.21 16.74 0.73
N ASP A 33 6.94 15.64 0.60
CA ASP A 33 6.78 14.73 -0.52
C ASP A 33 5.42 14.05 -0.40
N LEU A 34 4.54 14.41 -1.34
CA LEU A 34 3.30 13.67 -1.55
C LEU A 34 3.67 12.22 -1.86
N ASP A 35 2.96 11.26 -1.25
CA ASP A 35 3.10 9.89 -1.71
C ASP A 35 2.80 9.82 -3.22
N ILE A 36 3.43 8.86 -3.90
CA ILE A 36 3.42 8.72 -5.37
C ILE A 36 1.98 8.99 -5.85
N LYS A 37 1.79 10.11 -6.56
CA LYS A 37 0.46 10.52 -7.03
C LYS A 37 -0.01 9.51 -8.05
N GLU A 38 -0.81 8.54 -7.62
CA GLU A 38 -1.55 7.71 -8.55
C GLU A 38 -2.68 8.55 -9.15
N HIS A 39 -2.82 8.51 -10.48
CA HIS A 39 -3.80 9.31 -11.20
C HIS A 39 -5.22 9.04 -10.65
N LYS A 40 -5.96 10.11 -10.34
CA LYS A 40 -7.32 10.11 -9.76
C LYS A 40 -7.44 9.57 -8.32
N LYS A 41 -6.36 9.33 -7.59
CA LYS A 41 -6.42 9.01 -6.15
C LYS A 41 -6.09 10.23 -5.30
N LYS A 42 -6.79 10.38 -4.17
CA LYS A 42 -6.47 11.42 -3.17
C LYS A 42 -5.05 11.15 -2.66
N ALA A 43 -4.15 12.11 -2.83
CA ALA A 43 -2.81 12.00 -2.32
C ALA A 43 -2.81 12.16 -0.79
N PHE A 44 -2.02 11.33 -0.11
CA PHE A 44 -1.79 11.41 1.33
C PHE A 44 -0.37 11.92 1.58
N PHE A 45 -0.18 12.68 2.65
CA PHE A 45 1.17 13.01 3.11
C PHE A 45 1.84 11.75 3.63
N LYS A 46 3.12 11.54 3.27
CA LYS A 46 3.93 10.53 3.96
C LYS A 46 4.22 11.02 5.37
N SER A 47 4.31 10.09 6.30
CA SER A 47 4.82 10.40 7.64
C SER A 47 6.34 10.54 7.61
N GLN A 48 6.88 11.63 8.15
CA GLN A 48 8.31 11.72 8.41
C GLN A 48 8.69 10.80 9.58
N ASN A 49 9.88 10.21 9.52
CA ASN A 49 10.47 9.39 10.59
C ASN A 49 9.72 8.10 10.97
N LEU A 50 8.79 7.61 10.13
CA LEU A 50 8.26 6.25 10.28
C LEU A 50 9.03 5.26 9.41
N LYS A 51 9.33 4.10 9.97
CA LYS A 51 9.91 2.98 9.23
C LYS A 51 8.84 2.41 8.30
N LEU A 52 9.09 2.49 6.99
CA LEU A 52 8.27 1.83 5.99
C LEU A 52 8.27 0.31 6.21
N PRO A 53 7.13 -0.36 5.95
CA PRO A 53 7.10 -1.81 5.97
C PRO A 53 8.04 -2.39 4.91
N ARG A 54 8.72 -3.49 5.23
CA ARG A 54 9.52 -4.22 4.26
C ARG A 54 8.59 -5.00 3.34
N GLU A 55 8.48 -4.55 2.09
CA GLU A 55 7.74 -5.27 1.05
C GLU A 55 8.69 -6.16 0.24
N THR A 56 8.24 -7.37 -0.10
CA THR A 56 8.99 -8.28 -0.99
C THR A 56 8.01 -8.93 -1.95
N LYS A 57 8.31 -8.82 -3.24
CA LYS A 57 7.50 -9.39 -4.32
C LYS A 57 8.29 -10.56 -4.92
N ARG A 58 7.65 -11.72 -5.05
CA ARG A 58 8.24 -12.92 -5.64
C ARG A 58 7.28 -13.50 -6.67
N LEU A 59 7.80 -13.88 -7.82
CA LEU A 59 7.08 -14.69 -8.80
C LEU A 59 7.36 -16.16 -8.47
N THR A 60 6.31 -16.98 -8.38
CA THR A 60 6.44 -18.39 -8.01
C THR A 60 5.30 -19.17 -8.65
N GLU A 61 5.62 -20.33 -9.24
CA GLU A 61 4.64 -21.23 -9.85
C GLU A 61 3.86 -22.04 -8.80
N LYS A 62 4.54 -22.38 -7.69
CA LYS A 62 3.97 -23.09 -6.56
C LYS A 62 3.17 -22.14 -5.67
N LYS A 63 2.07 -22.63 -5.10
CA LYS A 63 1.32 -21.92 -4.07
C LYS A 63 2.18 -21.78 -2.80
N ILE A 64 2.13 -20.62 -2.18
CA ILE A 64 2.80 -20.36 -0.90
C ILE A 64 2.13 -21.23 0.17
N ASN A 65 2.90 -22.10 0.83
CA ASN A 65 2.41 -22.84 1.99
C ASN A 65 2.14 -21.86 3.14
N LYS A 66 0.94 -21.92 3.72
CA LYS A 66 0.51 -21.07 4.82
C LYS A 66 0.40 -21.81 6.16
N GLU A 67 0.66 -23.11 6.18
CA GLU A 67 0.51 -23.97 7.36
C GLU A 67 1.41 -23.53 8.53
N ASP A 68 2.60 -23.01 8.22
CA ASP A 68 3.57 -22.57 9.24
C ASP A 68 3.24 -21.18 9.83
N PHE A 69 2.23 -20.47 9.32
CA PHE A 69 1.93 -19.09 9.73
C PHE A 69 0.65 -19.02 10.58
N ASP A 70 0.67 -18.20 11.65
CA ASP A 70 -0.53 -17.84 12.42
C ASP A 70 -1.39 -16.85 11.60
N VAL A 71 -2.30 -17.39 10.77
CA VAL A 71 -3.19 -16.62 9.90
C VAL A 71 -4.36 -16.06 10.71
N LEU A 72 -4.40 -14.74 10.86
CA LEU A 72 -5.50 -14.02 11.52
C LEU A 72 -6.73 -13.87 10.63
N PHE A 73 -6.52 -13.66 9.33
CA PHE A 73 -7.60 -13.41 8.38
C PHE A 73 -7.15 -13.72 6.95
N SER A 74 -8.05 -14.26 6.13
CA SER A 74 -7.81 -14.42 4.71
C SER A 74 -9.07 -14.13 3.90
N THR A 75 -8.94 -13.42 2.78
CA THR A 75 -10.05 -13.11 1.87
C THR A 75 -9.58 -13.08 0.42
N ASN A 76 -10.47 -13.52 -0.46
CA ASN A 76 -10.24 -13.57 -1.89
C ASN A 76 -10.90 -12.37 -2.58
N TYR A 77 -10.21 -11.82 -3.56
CA TYR A 77 -10.66 -10.70 -4.38
C TYR A 77 -10.41 -11.03 -5.85
N ILE A 78 -11.22 -10.43 -6.73
CA ILE A 78 -11.01 -10.48 -8.17
C ILE A 78 -10.24 -9.22 -8.56
N ARG A 79 -9.07 -9.40 -9.15
CA ARG A 79 -8.25 -8.33 -9.71
C ARG A 79 -8.42 -8.32 -11.23
N LYS A 80 -8.83 -7.17 -11.77
CA LYS A 80 -8.87 -6.89 -13.20
C LYS A 80 -7.55 -6.26 -13.63
N THR A 81 -6.83 -6.91 -14.53
CA THR A 81 -5.59 -6.38 -15.13
C THR A 81 -5.87 -6.01 -16.58
N PRO A 82 -5.48 -4.81 -17.05
CA PRO A 82 -5.61 -4.47 -18.47
C PRO A 82 -4.70 -5.36 -19.32
N LYS A 83 -5.25 -5.90 -20.40
CA LYS A 83 -4.55 -6.67 -21.43
C LYS A 83 -4.72 -5.94 -22.75
N PHE A 84 -3.61 -5.58 -23.37
CA PHE A 84 -3.61 -4.95 -24.69
C PHE A 84 -3.39 -6.03 -25.74
N LEU A 85 -4.39 -6.23 -26.60
CA LEU A 85 -4.36 -7.20 -27.69
C LEU A 85 -4.23 -6.46 -29.01
N THR A 86 -3.46 -7.02 -29.94
CA THR A 86 -3.46 -6.58 -31.32
C THR A 86 -4.43 -7.47 -32.09
N VAL A 87 -5.53 -6.90 -32.56
CA VAL A 87 -6.56 -7.62 -33.31
C VAL A 87 -6.67 -7.05 -34.72
N LEU A 88 -7.11 -7.88 -35.67
CA LEU A 88 -7.37 -7.44 -37.04
C LEU A 88 -8.80 -6.87 -37.09
N ASN A 89 -8.96 -5.64 -37.56
CA ASN A 89 -10.27 -5.03 -37.77
C ASN A 89 -10.89 -5.45 -39.11
N ASP A 90 -12.13 -5.02 -39.38
CA ASP A 90 -12.86 -5.31 -40.63
C ASP A 90 -12.17 -4.76 -41.90
N GLU A 91 -11.25 -3.80 -41.74
CA GLU A 91 -10.43 -3.23 -42.83
C GLU A 91 -9.08 -3.93 -43.02
N ASN A 92 -8.86 -5.09 -42.38
CA ASN A 92 -7.57 -5.80 -42.34
C ASN A 92 -6.42 -4.97 -41.77
N ARG A 93 -6.71 -4.02 -40.88
CA ARG A 93 -5.72 -3.23 -40.15
C ARG A 93 -5.58 -3.76 -38.73
N PHE A 94 -4.34 -3.77 -38.23
CA PHE A 94 -4.08 -4.13 -36.84
C PHE A 94 -4.46 -2.97 -35.93
N GLU A 95 -5.42 -3.21 -35.04
CA GLU A 95 -5.84 -2.27 -34.00
C GLU A 95 -5.47 -2.81 -32.62
N GLN A 96 -5.10 -1.90 -31.71
CA GLN A 96 -4.91 -2.25 -30.31
C GLN A 96 -6.25 -2.15 -29.58
N VAL A 97 -6.73 -3.28 -29.07
CA VAL A 97 -7.91 -3.35 -28.23
C VAL A 97 -7.48 -3.60 -26.79
N GLY A 98 -8.02 -2.80 -25.87
CA GLY A 98 -7.83 -2.97 -24.43
C GLY A 98 -8.94 -3.84 -23.85
N GLU A 99 -8.61 -5.04 -23.40
CA GLU A 99 -9.49 -5.89 -22.62
C GLU A 99 -9.05 -5.95 -21.15
N PHE A 100 -9.89 -6.51 -20.28
CA PHE A 100 -9.52 -6.78 -18.89
C PHE A 100 -9.50 -8.28 -18.64
N GLU A 101 -8.38 -8.78 -18.12
CA GLU A 101 -8.26 -10.14 -17.63
C GLU A 101 -8.57 -10.18 -16.13
N GLU A 102 -9.48 -11.08 -15.73
CA GLU A 102 -9.80 -11.31 -14.33
C GLU A 102 -8.88 -12.37 -13.73
N SER A 103 -8.31 -12.06 -12.55
CA SER A 103 -7.43 -12.96 -11.81
C SER A 103 -7.82 -12.99 -10.34
N LYS A 104 -7.76 -14.17 -9.71
CA LYS A 104 -8.06 -14.34 -8.28
C LYS A 104 -6.83 -14.00 -7.44
N VAL A 105 -6.99 -13.10 -6.47
CA VAL A 105 -5.95 -12.70 -5.52
C VAL A 105 -6.41 -13.01 -4.11
N THR A 106 -5.55 -13.63 -3.31
CA THR A 106 -5.83 -13.94 -1.90
C THR A 106 -5.01 -13.03 -1.00
N TYR A 107 -5.67 -12.17 -0.24
CA TYR A 107 -5.04 -11.40 0.82
C TYR A 107 -5.05 -12.21 2.11
N THR A 108 -3.93 -12.22 2.83
CA THR A 108 -3.78 -12.97 4.08
C THR A 108 -3.07 -12.09 5.10
N LYS A 109 -3.71 -11.89 6.26
CA LYS A 109 -3.13 -11.20 7.40
C LYS A 109 -2.56 -12.25 8.34
N ILE A 110 -1.26 -12.15 8.61
CA ILE A 110 -0.52 -13.06 9.49
C ILE A 110 -0.17 -12.30 10.77
N LYS A 111 -0.26 -12.97 11.92
CA LYS A 111 0.15 -12.40 13.20
C LYS A 111 1.66 -12.28 13.24
N LYS A 112 2.16 -11.16 13.77
CA LYS A 112 3.59 -11.04 14.05
C LYS A 112 3.95 -11.96 15.21
N ASP A 113 4.99 -12.77 15.06
CA ASP A 113 5.53 -13.56 16.16
C ASP A 113 5.95 -12.63 17.31
N LYS A 114 5.51 -12.98 18.53
CA LYS A 114 5.87 -12.22 19.74
C LYS A 114 7.33 -12.41 20.15
N LYS A 115 8.10 -13.26 19.49
CA LYS A 115 9.52 -13.47 19.77
C LYS A 115 10.36 -12.56 18.86
N PRO A 116 10.84 -11.39 19.31
CA PRO A 116 11.97 -10.77 18.64
C PRO A 116 13.16 -11.70 18.87
N THR A 117 13.67 -12.34 17.83
CA THR A 117 14.98 -12.98 17.90
C THR A 117 15.98 -11.87 18.22
N ALA A 118 16.50 -11.91 19.44
CA ALA A 118 17.59 -11.06 19.88
C ALA A 118 18.82 -11.38 19.03
N HIS A 119 19.24 -10.42 18.20
CA HIS A 119 20.57 -10.37 17.63
C HIS A 119 21.05 -8.92 17.72
#